data_AF-A0A7K6HB04-F1
#
_entry.id   AF-A0A7K6HB04-F1
#
_cell.length_a   1.000
_cell.length_b   1.000
_cell.length_c   1.000
_cell.angle_alpha   90.00
_cell.angle_beta   90.00
_cell.angle_gamma   90.00
#
_symmetry.space_group_name_H-M   'P 1'
#
loop_
_entity.id
_entity.type
_entity.pdbx_description
1 polymer ?
#
loop_
_entity_poly.entity_id
_entity_poly.type
_entity_poly.pdbx_seq_one_letter_code
_entity_poly.pdbx_strand_id
1 'polypeptide(L)' 'QCYDDLRGCFHGNVTLRLGNLTLWREVRGCVRDGSCAQETRGDEAASLSGSCCSGDLCN' A
#
# COMPACT_ATOMS: atom_id res chain seq x y z
N GLN A 1 -12.18 2.37 10.42
CA GLN A 1 -13.04 1.17 10.31
C GLN A 1 -13.15 0.82 8.83
N CYS A 2 -12.91 -0.45 8.50
CA CYS A 2 -13.08 -0.93 7.13
C CYS A 2 -14.54 -1.34 6.88
N TYR A 3 -14.99 -1.27 5.63
CA TYR A 3 -16.38 -1.56 5.25
C TYR A 3 -16.45 -2.67 4.19
N ASP A 4 -17.61 -3.32 4.09
CA ASP A 4 -17.93 -4.35 3.10
C ASP A 4 -16.93 -5.55 3.08
N ASP A 5 -16.28 -5.78 1.94
CA ASP A 5 -15.33 -6.86 1.71
C ASP A 5 -13.87 -6.46 1.98
N LEU A 6 -13.62 -5.23 2.41
CA LEU A 6 -12.29 -4.73 2.76
C LEU A 6 -11.90 -5.19 4.17
N ARG A 7 -11.58 -6.47 4.34
CA ARG A 7 -11.30 -7.08 5.65
C ARG A 7 -9.84 -7.11 6.05
N GLY A 8 -8.94 -6.83 5.11
CA GLY A 8 -7.51 -6.75 5.33
C GLY A 8 -7.03 -5.31 5.48
N CYS A 9 -5.78 -5.19 5.91
CA CYS A 9 -5.11 -3.92 6.11
C CYS A 9 -3.85 -3.87 5.23
N PHE A 10 -3.58 -2.74 4.61
CA PHE A 10 -2.40 -2.49 3.79
C PHE A 10 -1.54 -1.40 4.40
N HIS A 11 -0.22 -1.60 4.42
CA HIS A 11 0.74 -0.55 4.74
C HIS A 11 1.91 -0.61 3.76
N GLY A 12 2.20 0.54 3.18
CA GLY A 12 3.24 0.70 2.19
C GLY A 12 3.60 2.15 1.93
N ASN A 13 4.34 2.37 0.85
CA ASN A 13 4.75 3.69 0.37
C ASN A 13 4.40 3.84 -1.11
N VAL A 14 3.85 5.01 -1.45
CA VAL A 14 3.82 5.48 -2.83
C VAL A 14 5.09 6.26 -3.12
N THR A 15 5.70 6.02 -4.27
CA THR A 15 6.86 6.74 -4.79
C THR A 15 6.51 7.34 -6.14
N LEU A 16 6.79 8.64 -6.31
CA LEU A 16 6.62 9.38 -7.56
C LEU A 16 7.96 9.97 -7.98
N ARG A 17 8.37 9.76 -9.22
CA ARG A 17 9.57 10.33 -9.83
C ARG A 17 9.20 11.32 -10.92
N LEU A 18 9.72 12.55 -10.81
CA LEU A 18 9.45 13.67 -11.71
C LEU A 18 10.78 14.33 -12.08
N GLY A 19 11.38 13.89 -13.20
CA GLY A 19 12.73 14.30 -13.56
C GLY A 19 13.76 13.85 -12.52
N ASN A 20 14.44 14.80 -11.88
CA ASN A 20 15.40 14.53 -10.80
C ASN A 20 14.80 14.56 -9.38
N LEU A 21 13.49 14.77 -9.26
CA LEU A 21 12.78 14.77 -7.98
C LEU A 21 12.17 13.40 -7.71
N THR A 22 12.38 12.87 -6.51
CA THR A 22 11.69 11.68 -5.99
C THR A 22 10.90 12.07 -4.76
N LEU A 23 9.58 11.88 -4.81
CA LEU A 23 8.66 12.07 -3.70
C LEU A 23 8.20 10.71 -3.22
N TRP A 24 8.12 10.51 -1.91
CA TRP A 24 7.52 9.31 -1.35
C TRP A 24 6.63 9.67 -0.17
N ARG A 25 5.56 8.89 0.02
CA ARG A 25 4.64 9.03 1.15
C ARG A 25 4.14 7.67 1.59
N GLU A 26 3.98 7.55 2.90
CA GLU A 26 3.32 6.42 3.53
C GLU A 26 1.85 6.37 3.15
N VAL A 27 1.37 5.15 2.89
CA VAL A 27 -0.02 4.85 2.57
C VAL A 27 -0.46 3.72 3.49
N ARG A 28 -1.54 3.96 4.22
CA ARG A 28 -2.23 2.94 5.03
C ARG A 28 -3.71 2.92 4.68
N GLY A 29 -4.31 1.74 4.65
CA GLY A 29 -5.73 1.61 4.33
C GLY A 29 -6.25 0.20 4.45
N CYS A 30 -7.52 0.04 4.10
CA CYS A 30 -8.19 -1.26 4.07
C CYS A 30 -8.12 -1.87 2.67
N VAL A 31 -7.98 -3.19 2.60
CA VAL A 31 -7.88 -3.97 1.36
C VAL A 31 -8.71 -5.24 1.46
N ARG A 32 -9.02 -5.87 0.32
CA ARG A 32 -9.76 -7.14 0.29
C ARG A 32 -8.93 -8.30 0.82
N ASP A 33 -7.68 -8.39 0.38
CA ASP A 33 -6.76 -9.45 0.75
C ASP A 33 -5.83 -8.98 1.88
N GLY A 34 -6.02 -9.54 3.07
CA GLY A 34 -5.18 -9.26 4.24
C GLY A 34 -3.91 -10.13 4.31
N SER A 35 -3.58 -10.87 3.26
CA SER A 35 -2.44 -11.79 3.19
C SER A 35 -1.48 -11.51 2.04
N CYS A 36 -1.64 -10.37 1.35
CA CYS A 36 -0.74 -9.98 0.27
C CYS A 36 0.72 -9.88 0.77
N ALA A 37 1.63 -10.48 0.02
CA ALA A 37 3.06 -10.40 0.28
C ALA A 37 3.58 -8.98 0.01
N GLN A 38 4.85 -8.74 0.35
CA GLN A 38 5.53 -7.52 -0.06
C GLN A 38 5.55 -7.46 -1.59
N GLU A 39 4.75 -6.56 -2.17
CA GLU A 39 4.66 -6.36 -3.61
C GLU A 39 5.03 -4.93 -3.96
N THR A 40 5.46 -4.71 -5.20
CA THR A 40 5.58 -3.39 -5.81
C THR A 40 4.80 -3.39 -7.11
N ARG A 41 3.91 -2.42 -7.30
CA ARG A 41 3.12 -2.24 -8.52
C ARG A 41 3.29 -0.84 -9.07
N GLY A 42 3.17 -0.72 -10.38
CA GLY A 42 3.37 0.53 -11.10
C GLY A 42 4.60 0.45 -12.00
N ASP A 43 5.19 1.61 -12.27
CA ASP A 43 6.31 1.78 -13.18
C ASP A 43 7.41 2.67 -12.57
N GLU A 44 8.33 3.13 -13.41
CA GLU A 44 9.47 3.94 -12.98
C GLU A 44 9.06 5.34 -12.47
N ALA A 45 7.98 5.91 -13.03
CA ALA A 45 7.47 7.23 -12.69
C ALA A 45 6.57 7.20 -11.46
N ALA A 46 5.78 6.14 -11.28
CA ALA A 46 4.89 5.98 -10.14
C ALA A 46 4.81 4.51 -9.71
N SER A 47 5.19 4.24 -8.46
CA SER A 47 5.07 2.90 -7.88
C SER A 47 4.49 2.93 -6.47
N LEU A 48 3.74 1.89 -6.13
CA LEU A 48 3.23 1.59 -4.79
C LEU A 48 3.87 0.29 -4.33
N SER A 49 4.52 0.32 -3.17
CA SER A 49 5.11 -0.87 -2.56
C SER A 49 4.61 -1.06 -1.14
N GLY A 50 4.33 -2.29 -0.75
CA GLY A 50 3.79 -2.58 0.60
C GLY A 50 3.36 -4.02 0.76
N SER A 51 2.79 -4.31 1.91
CA SER A 51 2.27 -5.63 2.28
C SER A 51 0.95 -5.51 3.02
N CYS A 52 0.29 -6.66 3.21
CA CYS A 52 -0.98 -6.74 3.89
C CYS A 52 -0.88 -7.54 5.18
N CYS A 53 -1.80 -7.26 6.09
CA CYS A 53 -2.03 -8.04 7.29
C CYS A 53 -3.53 -8.20 7.54
N SER A 54 -3.88 -9.20 8.34
CA SER A 54 -5.25 -9.49 8.77
C SER A 54 -5.38 -9.28 10.27
N GLY A 55 -6.44 -8.60 10.69
CA GLY A 55 -6.69 -8.23 12.09
C GLY A 55 -6.85 -6.73 12.27
N ASP A 56 -7.52 -6.33 13.34
CA ASP A 56 -7.81 -4.92 13.60
C ASP A 56 -6.53 -4.13 13.89
N LEU A 57 -6.36 -2.98 13.21
CA LEU A 57 -5.26 -2.02 13.41
C LEU A 57 -3.86 -2.63 13.23
N CYS A 58 -3.70 -3.68 12.43
CA CYS A 58 -2.42 -4.36 12.27
C CYS A 58 -1.39 -3.59 11.41
N ASN A 59 -1.78 -2.48 10.76
CA ASN A 59 -1.00 -1.78 9.73
C ASN A 59 -0.57 -0.34 10.10
#